data_AF-A0A7V2NBP3-F1
#
_entry.id   AF-A0A7V2NBP3-F1
#
_cell.length_a   1.000
_cell.length_b   1.000
_cell.length_c   1.000
_cell.angle_alpha   90.00
_cell.angle_beta   90.00
_cell.angle_gamma   90.00
#
_symmetry.space_group_name_H-M   'P 1'
#
loop_
_entity.id
_entity.type
_entity.pdbx_description
1 polymer ?
#
loop_
_entity_poly.entity_id
_entity_poly.type
_entity_poly.pdbx_seq_one_letter_code
_entity_poly.pdbx_strand_id
1 'polypeptide(L)'
;MAGLAATLGAGAMTNSISEIEGCPVIFVIGSNTTEAHPVISYSMKRAVKKGALLIVVDPRKIELTRWATRHFQHNVGSDIALLNAVMREIIKNGHHDTEFIENCTEGFEELKRTVEEYTPEKAAEICGLRPDEIRELALMLGTAEKAGLFYTLGITEHITGTDNVKTCANLQMLLGNVGVESAGVNPLRGQNNVQGACDMGVLPDVYTGYQKASDPAVRKKFEEAWGMEGLPDTDGTKIPAMFDGIL
;
A
#
# COMPACT_ATOMS: atom_id res chain seq x y z
N MET A 1 -14.01 2.11 -5.91
CA MET A 1 -12.57 2.08 -5.51
C MET A 1 -12.36 1.32 -4.19
N ALA A 2 -11.21 0.65 -3.99
CA ALA A 2 -10.91 -0.13 -2.78
C ALA A 2 -9.47 0.09 -2.29
N GLY A 3 -9.17 -0.24 -1.03
CA GLY A 3 -7.83 -0.14 -0.44
C GLY A 3 -7.45 1.30 -0.12
N LEU A 4 -6.42 1.84 -0.80
CA LEU A 4 -5.89 3.18 -0.54
C LEU A 4 -6.91 4.31 -0.71
N ALA A 5 -7.82 4.19 -1.67
CA ALA A 5 -8.86 5.20 -1.84
C ALA A 5 -9.81 5.28 -0.63
N ALA A 6 -9.99 4.15 0.09
CA ALA A 6 -10.80 4.13 1.30
C ALA A 6 -10.06 4.67 2.53
N THR A 7 -8.72 4.70 2.52
CA THR A 7 -7.90 5.18 3.65
C THR A 7 -7.39 6.61 3.44
N LEU A 8 -6.95 6.95 2.23
CA LEU A 8 -6.28 8.21 1.88
C LEU A 8 -7.06 9.04 0.86
N GLY A 9 -8.23 8.58 0.40
CA GLY A 9 -9.04 9.26 -0.62
C GLY A 9 -8.57 9.09 -2.07
N ALA A 10 -7.36 8.55 -2.30
CA ALA A 10 -6.82 8.27 -3.64
C ALA A 10 -6.12 6.90 -3.72
N GLY A 11 -6.20 6.26 -4.89
CA GLY A 11 -5.57 4.95 -5.17
C GLY A 11 -4.24 5.01 -5.93
N ALA A 12 -3.63 6.18 -6.02
CA ALA A 12 -2.35 6.39 -6.69
C ALA A 12 -1.17 6.16 -5.73
N MET A 13 0.06 6.16 -6.27
CA MET A 13 1.25 6.34 -5.42
C MET A 13 1.16 7.68 -4.69
N THR A 14 1.51 7.70 -3.41
CA THR A 14 1.53 8.95 -2.63
C THR A 14 2.71 9.85 -3.00
N ASN A 15 3.81 9.26 -3.49
CA ASN A 15 5.05 9.96 -3.79
C ASN A 15 5.55 9.65 -5.22
N SER A 16 6.38 10.53 -5.75
CA SER A 16 6.92 10.40 -7.11
C SER A 16 8.03 9.34 -7.19
N ILE A 17 8.17 8.69 -8.34
CA ILE A 17 9.28 7.75 -8.60
C ILE A 17 10.66 8.42 -8.43
N SER A 18 10.75 9.72 -8.69
CA SER A 18 11.98 10.51 -8.51
C SER A 18 12.43 10.61 -7.05
N GLU A 19 11.51 10.48 -6.09
CA GLU A 19 11.80 10.61 -4.67
C GLU A 19 12.41 9.33 -4.07
N ILE A 20 12.34 8.19 -4.78
CA ILE A 20 12.82 6.89 -4.27
C ILE A 20 14.29 6.93 -3.86
N GLU A 21 15.13 7.67 -4.59
CA GLU A 21 16.55 7.75 -4.27
C GLU A 21 16.85 8.54 -2.99
N GLY A 22 15.93 9.42 -2.57
CA GLY A 22 16.02 10.19 -1.32
C GLY A 22 15.48 9.45 -0.11
N CYS A 23 14.94 8.25 -0.28
CA CYS A 23 14.31 7.49 0.79
C CYS A 23 15.36 6.85 1.71
N PRO A 24 15.39 7.13 3.02
CA PRO A 24 16.37 6.55 3.93
C PRO A 24 16.06 5.08 4.28
N VAL A 25 14.78 4.69 4.26
CA VAL A 25 14.35 3.30 4.42
C VAL A 25 13.35 2.91 3.33
N ILE A 26 13.76 2.01 2.46
CA ILE A 26 12.94 1.46 1.39
C ILE A 26 12.36 0.12 1.87
N PHE A 27 11.04 0.09 2.08
CA PHE A 27 10.32 -1.10 2.54
C PHE A 27 9.53 -1.72 1.38
N VAL A 28 10.07 -2.78 0.80
CA VAL A 28 9.43 -3.50 -0.32
C VAL A 28 8.70 -4.70 0.21
N ILE A 29 7.38 -4.79 -0.01
CA ILE A 29 6.56 -5.94 0.39
C ILE A 29 5.73 -6.45 -0.79
N GLY A 30 5.79 -7.76 -1.04
CA GLY A 30 5.00 -8.41 -2.11
C GLY A 30 5.32 -7.90 -3.52
N SER A 31 6.59 -7.60 -3.81
CA SER A 31 7.03 -7.09 -5.12
C SER A 31 8.36 -7.67 -5.59
N ASN A 32 8.38 -8.19 -6.82
CA ASN A 32 9.62 -8.47 -7.56
C ASN A 32 10.01 -7.28 -8.44
N THR A 33 10.34 -6.15 -7.80
CA THR A 33 10.61 -4.87 -8.48
C THR A 33 11.73 -4.97 -9.52
N THR A 34 12.70 -5.87 -9.32
CA THR A 34 13.82 -6.08 -10.25
C THR A 34 13.40 -6.58 -11.62
N GLU A 35 12.35 -7.40 -11.69
CA GLU A 35 11.82 -7.91 -12.96
C GLU A 35 10.64 -7.07 -13.45
N ALA A 36 9.72 -6.71 -12.56
CA ALA A 36 8.50 -6.00 -12.93
C ALA A 36 8.74 -4.51 -13.24
N HIS A 37 9.69 -3.86 -12.55
CA HIS A 37 9.97 -2.43 -12.68
C HIS A 37 11.48 -2.12 -12.65
N PRO A 38 12.27 -2.56 -13.65
CA PRO A 38 13.74 -2.48 -13.60
C PRO A 38 14.29 -1.06 -13.36
N VAL A 39 13.63 -0.03 -13.88
CA VAL A 39 14.02 1.39 -13.65
C VAL A 39 13.79 1.82 -12.21
N ILE A 40 12.67 1.41 -11.60
CA ILE A 40 12.39 1.67 -10.18
C ILE A 40 13.40 0.91 -9.31
N SER A 41 13.67 -0.35 -9.64
CA SER A 41 14.70 -1.14 -8.95
C SER A 41 16.07 -0.47 -9.05
N TYR A 42 16.42 0.11 -10.20
CA TYR A 42 17.65 0.86 -10.36
C TYR A 42 17.73 2.05 -9.39
N SER A 43 16.67 2.84 -9.27
CA SER A 43 16.59 3.94 -8.28
C SER A 43 16.74 3.45 -6.85
N MET A 44 16.07 2.35 -6.47
CA MET A 44 16.23 1.73 -5.15
C MET A 44 17.69 1.31 -4.88
N LYS A 45 18.35 0.67 -5.85
CA LYS A 45 19.76 0.28 -5.75
C LYS A 45 20.70 1.48 -5.63
N ARG A 46 20.39 2.62 -6.28
CA ARG A 46 21.15 3.86 -6.09
C ARG A 46 20.97 4.42 -4.67
N ALA A 47 19.75 4.40 -4.13
CA ALA A 47 19.49 4.80 -2.75
C ALA A 47 20.32 3.97 -1.77
N VAL A 48 20.33 2.64 -1.95
CA VAL A 48 21.15 1.72 -1.13
C VAL A 48 22.64 2.06 -1.21
N LYS A 49 23.17 2.35 -2.42
CA LYS A 49 24.56 2.80 -2.57
C LYS A 49 24.86 4.14 -1.88
N LYS A 50 23.85 4.97 -1.61
CA LYS A 50 23.96 6.21 -0.84
C LYS A 50 23.75 6.03 0.66
N GLY A 51 23.48 4.80 1.11
CA GLY A 51 23.31 4.46 2.53
C GLY A 51 21.87 4.20 2.97
N ALA A 52 20.89 4.20 2.06
CA ALA A 52 19.52 3.81 2.40
C ALA A 52 19.45 2.34 2.85
N LEU A 53 18.61 2.06 3.84
CA LEU A 53 18.29 0.69 4.23
C LEU A 53 17.23 0.14 3.27
N LEU A 54 17.45 -1.08 2.79
CA LEU A 54 16.49 -1.79 1.95
C LEU A 54 15.97 -3.01 2.70
N ILE A 55 14.68 -2.99 3.00
CA ILE A 55 13.97 -4.10 3.63
C ILE A 55 13.12 -4.76 2.56
N VAL A 56 13.27 -6.08 2.39
CA VAL A 56 12.46 -6.86 1.45
C VAL A 56 11.63 -7.87 2.24
N VAL A 57 10.31 -7.87 2.02
CA VAL A 57 9.36 -8.83 2.58
C VAL A 57 8.70 -9.57 1.41
N ASP A 58 9.23 -10.74 1.10
CA ASP A 58 8.71 -11.62 0.05
C ASP A 58 9.07 -13.06 0.44
N PRO A 59 8.16 -14.04 0.31
CA PRO A 59 8.46 -15.45 0.56
C PRO A 59 9.67 -15.96 -0.24
N ARG A 60 9.92 -15.37 -1.42
CA ARG A 60 10.94 -15.77 -2.38
C ARG A 60 12.20 -14.93 -2.23
N LYS A 61 13.34 -15.52 -2.60
CA LYS A 61 14.62 -14.82 -2.76
C LYS A 61 14.74 -14.22 -4.17
N ILE A 62 14.10 -13.06 -4.38
CA ILE A 62 14.18 -12.30 -5.65
C ILE A 62 15.54 -11.62 -5.81
N GLU A 63 15.90 -11.13 -7.01
CA GLU A 63 17.22 -10.48 -7.23
C GLU A 63 17.46 -9.29 -6.29
N LEU A 64 16.41 -8.54 -5.97
CA LEU A 64 16.49 -7.37 -5.09
C LEU A 64 17.01 -7.72 -3.69
N THR A 65 16.79 -8.95 -3.21
CA THR A 65 17.26 -9.40 -1.88
C THR A 65 18.78 -9.36 -1.74
N ARG A 66 19.53 -9.42 -2.85
CA ARG A 66 21.00 -9.29 -2.82
C ARG A 66 21.49 -7.90 -2.41
N TRP A 67 20.61 -6.90 -2.49
CA TRP A 67 20.86 -5.52 -2.11
C TRP A 67 20.21 -5.17 -0.77
N ALA A 68 19.41 -6.07 -0.22
CA ALA A 68 18.63 -5.81 0.98
C ALA A 68 19.52 -5.82 2.21
N THR A 69 19.31 -4.85 3.09
CA THR A 69 19.81 -4.87 4.46
C THR A 69 19.25 -6.09 5.21
N ARG A 70 17.94 -6.33 5.07
CA ARG A 70 17.26 -7.51 5.63
C ARG A 70 16.18 -8.02 4.67
N HIS A 71 16.07 -9.34 4.62
CA HIS A 71 15.04 -10.05 3.86
C HIS A 71 14.22 -10.91 4.84
N PHE A 72 12.91 -10.69 4.86
CA PHE A 72 11.96 -11.43 5.68
C PHE A 72 11.11 -12.34 4.80
N GLN A 73 11.26 -13.65 4.97
CA GLN A 73 10.57 -14.69 4.20
C GLN A 73 9.33 -15.20 4.93
N HIS A 74 8.27 -14.39 4.96
CA HIS A 74 7.00 -14.80 5.52
C HIS A 74 6.23 -15.77 4.59
N ASN A 75 5.26 -16.50 5.14
CA ASN A 75 4.37 -17.40 4.41
C ASN A 75 3.42 -16.60 3.49
N VAL A 76 3.12 -17.14 2.31
CA VAL A 76 2.18 -16.52 1.35
C VAL A 76 0.81 -16.29 2.01
N GLY A 77 0.29 -15.07 1.91
CA GLY A 77 -1.05 -14.72 2.42
C GLY A 77 -1.11 -14.46 3.93
N SER A 78 0.04 -14.32 4.60
CA SER A 78 0.12 -13.98 6.03
C SER A 78 0.47 -12.51 6.30
N ASP A 79 0.37 -11.66 5.28
CA ASP A 79 0.77 -10.24 5.28
C ASP A 79 0.11 -9.45 6.42
N ILE A 80 -1.20 -9.58 6.60
CA ILE A 80 -1.94 -8.86 7.65
C ILE A 80 -1.45 -9.28 9.04
N ALA A 81 -1.22 -10.56 9.28
CA ALA A 81 -0.74 -11.05 10.58
C ALA A 81 0.66 -10.49 10.89
N LEU A 82 1.55 -10.48 9.90
CA LEU A 82 2.88 -9.88 10.02
C LEU A 82 2.80 -8.38 10.31
N LEU A 83 2.08 -7.61 9.48
CA LEU A 83 2.02 -6.16 9.60
C LEU A 83 1.29 -5.72 10.88
N ASN A 84 0.26 -6.45 11.33
CA ASN A 84 -0.38 -6.17 12.62
C ASN A 84 0.58 -6.37 13.79
N ALA A 85 1.40 -7.44 13.78
CA ALA A 85 2.39 -7.64 14.83
C ALA A 85 3.51 -6.59 14.81
N VAL A 86 3.91 -6.15 13.62
CA VAL A 86 4.84 -5.03 13.44
C VAL A 86 4.25 -3.74 14.04
N MET A 87 3.02 -3.38 13.69
CA MET A 87 2.33 -2.21 14.24
C MET A 87 2.15 -2.31 15.76
N ARG A 88 1.83 -3.49 16.28
CA ARG A 88 1.73 -3.75 17.73
C ARG A 88 3.03 -3.41 18.44
N GLU A 89 4.17 -3.92 17.95
CA GLU A 89 5.47 -3.65 18.57
C GLU A 89 5.89 -2.18 18.42
N ILE A 90 5.56 -1.52 17.30
CA ILE A 90 5.76 -0.07 17.14
C ILE A 90 4.96 0.71 18.20
N ILE A 91 3.69 0.38 18.39
CA ILE A 91 2.82 1.03 19.38
C ILE A 91 3.34 0.79 20.80
N LYS A 92 3.62 -0.48 21.14
CA LYS A 92 4.08 -0.88 22.47
C LYS A 92 5.39 -0.20 22.88
N ASN A 93 6.29 0.04 21.92
CA ASN A 93 7.58 0.69 22.16
C ASN A 93 7.53 2.23 22.05
N GLY A 94 6.36 2.81 21.75
CA GLY A 94 6.22 4.27 21.61
C GLY A 94 6.92 4.85 20.38
N HIS A 95 7.10 4.03 19.33
CA HIS A 95 7.77 4.41 18.08
C HIS A 95 6.82 4.92 16.99
N HIS A 96 5.56 5.22 17.34
CA HIS A 96 4.57 5.77 16.42
C HIS A 96 4.58 7.29 16.48
N ASP A 97 4.16 7.94 15.40
CA ASP A 97 4.10 9.40 15.34
C ASP A 97 2.78 9.90 15.96
N THR A 98 2.83 10.22 17.25
CA THR A 98 1.67 10.70 18.00
C THR A 98 1.09 11.99 17.41
N GLU A 99 1.93 12.94 17.00
CA GLU A 99 1.46 14.23 16.47
C GLU A 99 0.76 14.04 15.13
N PHE A 100 1.32 13.21 14.24
CA PHE A 100 0.66 12.87 12.98
C PHE A 100 -0.68 12.15 13.22
N ILE A 101 -0.70 11.19 14.14
CA ILE A 101 -1.92 10.41 14.44
C ILE A 101 -3.04 11.32 14.94
N GLU A 102 -2.74 12.20 15.89
CA GLU A 102 -3.73 13.12 16.48
C GLU A 102 -4.29 14.12 15.46
N ASN A 103 -3.45 14.60 14.54
CA ASN A 103 -3.82 15.69 13.63
C ASN A 103 -4.30 15.23 12.25
N CYS A 104 -3.92 14.04 11.80
CA CYS A 104 -4.09 13.61 10.41
C CYS A 104 -4.80 12.26 10.26
N THR A 105 -5.19 11.60 11.35
CA THR A 105 -5.81 10.28 11.30
C THR A 105 -7.07 10.17 12.16
N GLU A 106 -7.83 9.11 11.93
CA GLU A 106 -8.93 8.67 12.78
C GLU A 106 -8.81 7.15 13.02
N GLY A 107 -9.48 6.63 14.05
CA GLY A 107 -9.55 5.18 14.28
C GLY A 107 -8.32 4.54 14.95
N PHE A 108 -7.44 5.34 15.55
CA PHE A 108 -6.22 4.81 16.19
C PHE A 108 -6.50 3.86 17.37
N GLU A 109 -7.49 4.14 18.20
CA GLU A 109 -7.83 3.28 19.35
C GLU A 109 -8.46 1.95 18.90
N GLU A 110 -9.20 1.93 17.80
CA GLU A 110 -9.68 0.72 17.13
C GLU A 110 -8.51 -0.10 16.58
N LEU A 111 -7.55 0.55 15.91
CA LEU A 111 -6.34 -0.09 15.41
C LEU A 111 -5.55 -0.72 16.57
N LYS A 112 -5.28 0.05 17.63
CA LYS A 112 -4.55 -0.39 18.82
C LYS A 112 -5.17 -1.61 19.46
N ARG A 113 -6.50 -1.63 19.64
CA ARG A 113 -7.23 -2.80 20.15
C ARG A 113 -7.10 -4.01 19.22
N THR A 114 -7.18 -3.79 17.91
CA THR A 114 -7.08 -4.85 16.91
C THR A 114 -5.70 -5.50 16.89
N VAL A 115 -4.64 -4.69 16.92
CA VAL A 115 -3.26 -5.21 16.83
C VAL A 115 -2.77 -5.83 18.14
N GLU A 116 -3.38 -5.52 19.28
CA GLU A 116 -2.97 -6.08 20.59
C GLU A 116 -2.99 -7.61 20.59
N GLU A 117 -3.93 -8.22 19.86
CA GLU A 117 -4.03 -9.67 19.73
C GLU A 117 -2.91 -10.31 18.91
N TYR A 118 -2.12 -9.53 18.15
CA TYR A 118 -1.08 -10.03 17.25
C TYR A 118 0.30 -9.88 17.90
N THR A 119 0.54 -10.62 18.98
CA THR A 119 1.90 -10.71 19.55
C THR A 119 2.88 -11.28 18.51
N PRO A 120 4.19 -10.96 18.59
CA PRO A 120 5.19 -11.58 17.72
C PRO A 120 5.13 -13.11 17.73
N GLU A 121 4.84 -13.72 18.88
CA GLU A 121 4.68 -15.16 19.03
C GLU A 121 3.47 -15.69 18.24
N LYS A 122 2.30 -15.08 18.37
CA LYS A 122 1.10 -15.50 17.63
C LYS A 122 1.26 -15.28 16.13
N ALA A 123 1.83 -14.13 15.74
CA ALA A 123 2.04 -13.84 14.32
C ALA A 123 3.09 -14.76 13.70
N ALA A 124 4.13 -15.16 14.43
CA ALA A 124 5.13 -16.14 13.97
C ALA A 124 4.51 -17.49 13.59
N GLU A 125 3.51 -17.97 14.33
CA GLU A 125 2.78 -19.20 13.99
C GLU A 125 2.05 -19.12 12.65
N ILE A 126 1.60 -17.92 12.27
CA ILE A 126 0.86 -17.67 11.02
C ILE A 126 1.83 -17.38 9.87
N CYS A 127 2.76 -16.45 10.09
CA CYS A 127 3.61 -15.90 9.05
C CYS A 127 4.92 -16.66 8.86
N GLY A 128 5.28 -17.58 9.75
CA GLY A 128 6.46 -18.42 9.62
C GLY A 128 7.80 -17.71 9.86
N LEU A 129 7.79 -16.42 10.20
CA LEU A 129 8.97 -15.72 10.70
C LEU A 129 9.18 -16.04 12.17
N ARG A 130 10.42 -15.89 12.66
CA ARG A 130 10.66 -15.99 14.10
C ARG A 130 10.15 -14.73 14.82
N PRO A 131 9.73 -14.81 16.09
CA PRO A 131 9.29 -13.64 16.85
C PRO A 131 10.34 -12.52 16.96
N ASP A 132 11.64 -12.85 16.95
CA ASP A 132 12.74 -11.87 16.91
C ASP A 132 12.79 -11.11 15.58
N GLU A 133 12.49 -11.76 14.46
CA GLU A 133 12.48 -11.13 13.13
C GLU A 133 11.33 -10.11 13.01
N ILE A 134 10.18 -10.42 13.60
CA ILE A 134 9.04 -9.49 13.63
C ILE A 134 9.39 -8.24 14.44
N ARG A 135 10.02 -8.42 15.60
CA ARG A 135 10.49 -7.31 16.45
C ARG A 135 11.59 -6.50 15.77
N GLU A 136 12.50 -7.18 15.07
CA GLU A 136 13.55 -6.53 14.27
C GLU A 136 12.92 -5.65 13.19
N LEU A 137 11.96 -6.16 12.42
CA LEU A 137 11.25 -5.37 11.40
C LEU A 137 10.54 -4.16 12.01
N ALA A 138 9.85 -4.36 13.14
CA ALA A 138 9.20 -3.26 13.87
C ALA A 138 10.18 -2.20 14.36
N LEU A 139 11.35 -2.62 14.86
CA LEU A 139 12.40 -1.71 15.31
C LEU A 139 13.00 -0.92 14.14
N MET A 140 13.30 -1.59 13.02
CA MET A 140 13.86 -0.95 11.82
C MET A 140 12.92 0.09 11.24
N LEU A 141 11.61 -0.17 11.24
CA LEU A 141 10.60 0.76 10.72
C LEU A 141 10.26 1.86 11.74
N GLY A 142 10.09 1.52 13.01
CA GLY A 142 9.67 2.46 14.05
C GLY A 142 10.75 3.45 14.49
N THR A 143 12.03 3.14 14.29
CA THR A 143 13.13 4.07 14.63
C THR A 143 13.70 4.80 13.42
N ALA A 144 13.18 4.53 12.23
CA ALA A 144 13.54 5.27 11.02
C ALA A 144 12.97 6.69 11.07
N GLU A 145 13.72 7.66 10.52
CA GLU A 145 13.21 9.03 10.33
C GLU A 145 11.97 9.05 9.43
N LYS A 146 12.02 8.26 8.34
CA LYS A 146 10.90 8.03 7.43
C LYS A 146 11.13 6.77 6.62
N ALA A 147 10.06 6.19 6.08
CA ALA A 147 10.15 5.04 5.20
C ALA A 147 9.21 5.19 4.00
N GLY A 148 9.64 4.68 2.84
CA GLY A 148 8.79 4.49 1.68
C GLY A 148 8.38 3.03 1.58
N LEU A 149 7.08 2.75 1.66
CA LEU A 149 6.53 1.42 1.44
C LEU A 149 6.20 1.24 -0.05
N PHE A 150 6.71 0.18 -0.67
CA PHE A 150 6.49 -0.16 -2.07
C PHE A 150 5.91 -1.57 -2.19
N TYR A 151 4.76 -1.70 -2.86
CA TYR A 151 4.08 -2.99 -3.01
C TYR A 151 3.46 -3.19 -4.39
N THR A 152 3.11 -4.43 -4.73
CA THR A 152 2.35 -4.74 -5.96
C THR A 152 1.48 -5.99 -5.74
N LEU A 153 1.44 -6.91 -6.71
CA LEU A 153 0.57 -8.08 -6.77
C LEU A 153 0.66 -9.02 -5.57
N GLY A 154 1.81 -9.14 -4.90
CA GLY A 154 1.95 -9.94 -3.67
C GLY A 154 1.15 -9.39 -2.49
N ILE A 155 0.60 -8.18 -2.60
CA ILE A 155 -0.36 -7.59 -1.65
C ILE A 155 -1.77 -7.62 -2.22
N THR A 156 -1.96 -7.32 -3.51
CA THR A 156 -3.29 -7.10 -4.09
C THR A 156 -3.98 -8.35 -4.61
N GLU A 157 -3.25 -9.37 -5.09
CA GLU A 157 -3.83 -10.58 -5.71
C GLU A 157 -4.13 -11.67 -4.66
N HIS A 158 -4.82 -11.25 -3.60
CA HIS A 158 -5.31 -12.10 -2.53
C HIS A 158 -6.81 -11.87 -2.35
N ILE A 159 -7.53 -12.86 -1.81
CA ILE A 159 -8.93 -12.69 -1.42
C ILE A 159 -9.11 -11.53 -0.41
N THR A 160 -8.07 -11.25 0.39
CA THR A 160 -7.98 -10.14 1.35
C THR A 160 -7.19 -8.95 0.81
N GLY A 161 -6.95 -8.85 -0.51
CA GLY A 161 -6.03 -7.85 -1.07
C GLY A 161 -6.40 -6.41 -0.76
N THR A 162 -7.71 -6.11 -0.65
CA THR A 162 -8.18 -4.78 -0.20
C THR A 162 -7.72 -4.48 1.22
N ASP A 163 -7.81 -5.45 2.12
CA ASP A 163 -7.43 -5.28 3.52
C ASP A 163 -5.91 -5.31 3.69
N ASN A 164 -5.18 -6.09 2.90
CA ASN A 164 -3.71 -6.02 2.86
C ASN A 164 -3.24 -4.60 2.52
N VAL A 165 -3.87 -3.95 1.52
CA VAL A 165 -3.57 -2.56 1.14
C VAL A 165 -3.89 -1.58 2.26
N LYS A 166 -5.04 -1.73 2.93
CA LYS A 166 -5.39 -0.89 4.09
C LYS A 166 -4.36 -1.05 5.21
N THR A 167 -3.91 -2.27 5.49
CA THR A 167 -2.91 -2.53 6.52
C THR A 167 -1.56 -1.88 6.17
N CYS A 168 -1.15 -1.89 4.89
CA CYS A 168 0.02 -1.14 4.44
C CYS A 168 -0.13 0.37 4.68
N ALA A 169 -1.31 0.93 4.38
CA ALA A 169 -1.60 2.34 4.63
C ALA A 169 -1.61 2.68 6.13
N ASN A 170 -2.25 1.85 6.96
CA ASN A 170 -2.30 2.01 8.41
C ASN A 170 -0.91 2.02 9.01
N LEU A 171 -0.01 1.13 8.57
CA LEU A 171 1.39 1.14 9.01
C LEU A 171 2.09 2.45 8.66
N GLN A 172 1.90 2.97 7.45
CA GLN A 172 2.55 4.22 7.05
C GLN A 172 1.94 5.45 7.75
N MET A 173 0.64 5.45 8.03
CA MET A 173 0.00 6.49 8.86
C MET A 173 0.47 6.42 10.32
N LEU A 174 0.61 5.22 10.89
CA LEU A 174 1.13 5.01 12.24
C LEU A 174 2.55 5.58 12.41
N LEU A 175 3.34 5.52 11.33
CA LEU A 175 4.72 6.00 11.28
C LEU A 175 4.85 7.46 10.83
N GLY A 176 3.76 8.17 10.54
CA GLY A 176 3.82 9.56 10.05
C GLY A 176 4.42 9.72 8.65
N ASN A 177 4.47 8.66 7.84
CA ASN A 177 5.16 8.66 6.54
C ASN A 177 4.31 9.20 5.38
N VAL A 178 3.08 9.65 5.61
CA VAL A 178 2.16 10.13 4.56
C VAL A 178 2.21 11.67 4.50
N GLY A 179 2.29 12.23 3.29
CA GLY A 179 2.48 13.67 3.10
C GLY A 179 3.92 14.15 3.29
N VAL A 180 4.87 13.22 3.38
CA VAL A 180 6.30 13.47 3.57
C VAL A 180 7.07 13.10 2.29
N GLU A 181 8.02 13.94 1.89
CA GLU A 181 8.88 13.69 0.72
C GLU A 181 9.74 12.43 0.93
N SER A 182 9.89 11.61 -0.12
CA SER A 182 10.69 10.37 -0.10
C SER A 182 10.24 9.34 0.94
N ALA A 183 8.92 9.18 1.09
CA ALA A 183 8.28 8.24 2.02
C ALA A 183 7.01 7.60 1.40
N GLY A 184 5.99 7.38 2.22
CA GLY A 184 4.62 7.12 1.77
C GLY A 184 4.29 5.67 1.41
N VAL A 185 3.12 5.52 0.76
CA VAL A 185 2.53 4.24 0.37
C VAL A 185 2.45 4.18 -1.15
N ASN A 186 3.26 3.31 -1.75
CA ASN A 186 3.55 3.37 -3.18
C ASN A 186 3.18 2.06 -3.90
N PRO A 187 1.92 1.89 -4.38
CA PRO A 187 1.55 0.81 -5.27
C PRO A 187 2.29 0.91 -6.61
N LEU A 188 3.15 -0.06 -6.88
CA LEU A 188 3.86 -0.18 -8.15
C LEU A 188 2.93 -0.78 -9.21
N ARG A 189 2.26 0.12 -9.95
CA ARG A 189 1.36 -0.26 -11.04
C ARG A 189 2.14 -0.92 -12.19
N GLY A 190 1.55 -1.94 -12.81
CA GLY A 190 2.23 -2.77 -13.81
C GLY A 190 2.21 -2.20 -15.23
N GLN A 191 1.02 -2.12 -15.83
CA GLN A 191 0.88 -1.70 -17.23
C GLN A 191 1.14 -0.20 -17.41
N ASN A 192 1.72 0.19 -18.55
CA ASN A 192 2.20 1.54 -18.83
C ASN A 192 1.17 2.66 -18.57
N ASN A 193 -0.12 2.40 -18.80
CA ASN A 193 -1.18 3.39 -18.73
C ASN A 193 -2.37 2.92 -17.88
N VAL A 194 -2.19 1.96 -16.97
CA VAL A 194 -3.27 1.59 -16.04
C VAL A 194 -3.62 2.78 -15.13
N GLN A 195 -2.67 3.65 -14.80
CA GLN A 195 -2.94 4.91 -14.10
C GLN A 195 -3.82 5.82 -14.97
N GLY A 196 -3.39 6.13 -16.20
CA GLY A 196 -4.14 7.02 -17.09
C GLY A 196 -5.51 6.47 -17.50
N ALA A 197 -5.66 5.15 -17.68
CA ALA A 197 -6.97 4.54 -17.93
C ALA A 197 -7.92 4.76 -16.75
N CYS A 198 -7.46 4.55 -15.50
CA CYS A 198 -8.25 4.88 -14.31
C CYS A 198 -8.55 6.38 -14.23
N ASP A 199 -7.56 7.24 -14.50
CA ASP A 199 -7.73 8.69 -14.50
C ASP A 199 -8.78 9.14 -15.52
N MET A 200 -8.88 8.46 -16.65
CA MET A 200 -9.87 8.75 -17.70
C MET A 200 -11.26 8.18 -17.41
N GLY A 201 -11.47 7.50 -16.28
CA GLY A 201 -12.76 6.91 -15.93
C GLY A 201 -13.05 5.58 -16.62
N VAL A 202 -12.00 4.83 -17.03
CA VAL A 202 -12.14 3.44 -17.50
C VAL A 202 -12.36 2.50 -16.30
N LEU A 203 -13.39 2.83 -15.52
CA LEU A 203 -13.83 2.20 -14.29
C LEU A 203 -15.36 2.29 -14.24
N PRO A 204 -16.06 1.29 -13.69
CA PRO A 204 -17.52 1.27 -13.74
C PRO A 204 -18.23 2.27 -12.83
N ASP A 205 -17.53 2.91 -11.88
CA ASP A 205 -18.10 3.71 -10.79
C ASP A 205 -17.76 5.22 -10.88
N VAL A 206 -16.94 5.64 -11.85
CA VAL A 206 -16.44 7.02 -11.93
C VAL A 206 -16.31 7.52 -13.36
N TYR A 207 -16.45 8.83 -13.54
CA TYR A 207 -15.99 9.55 -14.73
C TYR A 207 -14.51 9.96 -14.61
N THR A 208 -13.98 10.59 -15.66
CA THR A 208 -12.62 11.17 -15.69
C THR A 208 -12.33 11.99 -14.44
N GLY A 209 -11.15 11.80 -13.84
CA GLY A 209 -10.71 12.46 -12.63
C GLY A 209 -11.30 11.88 -11.35
N TYR A 210 -11.67 10.59 -11.34
CA TYR A 210 -12.21 9.87 -10.18
C TYR A 210 -13.52 10.44 -9.62
N GLN A 211 -14.32 11.07 -10.48
CA GLN A 211 -15.57 11.70 -10.05
C GLN A 211 -16.68 10.66 -10.06
N LYS A 212 -17.31 10.40 -8.90
CA LYS A 212 -18.31 9.33 -8.76
C LYS A 212 -19.48 9.51 -9.72
N ALA A 213 -19.79 8.47 -10.49
CA ALA A 213 -20.94 8.45 -11.38
C ALA A 213 -22.27 8.50 -10.61
N SER A 214 -22.29 8.05 -9.36
CA SER A 214 -23.45 8.14 -8.47
C SER A 214 -23.75 9.55 -7.95
N ASP A 215 -22.84 10.53 -8.09
CA ASP A 215 -23.07 11.92 -7.70
C ASP A 215 -23.93 12.67 -8.74
N PRO A 216 -25.14 13.15 -8.38
CA PRO A 216 -26.01 13.86 -9.31
C PRO A 216 -25.40 15.14 -9.91
N ALA A 217 -24.59 15.87 -9.13
CA ALA A 217 -23.95 17.10 -9.61
C ALA A 217 -22.85 16.80 -10.63
N VAL A 218 -22.11 15.71 -10.43
CA VAL A 218 -21.12 15.22 -11.39
C VAL A 218 -21.81 14.76 -12.67
N ARG A 219 -22.87 13.94 -12.59
CA ARG A 219 -23.61 13.48 -13.77
C ARG A 219 -24.11 14.64 -14.62
N LYS A 220 -24.80 15.60 -13.99
CA LYS A 220 -25.32 16.79 -14.66
C LYS A 220 -24.23 17.55 -15.41
N LYS A 221 -23.05 17.71 -14.80
CA LYS A 221 -21.90 18.36 -15.47
C LYS A 221 -21.47 17.64 -16.74
N PHE A 222 -21.43 16.30 -16.73
CA PHE A 222 -21.05 15.51 -17.91
C PHE A 222 -22.15 15.47 -18.97
N GLU A 223 -23.41 15.40 -18.56
CA GLU A 223 -24.59 15.54 -19.43
C GLU A 223 -24.56 16.86 -20.22
N GLU A 224 -24.38 17.98 -19.51
CA GLU A 224 -24.26 19.32 -20.10
C GLU A 224 -23.06 19.40 -21.07
N ALA A 225 -21.90 18.86 -20.67
CA ALA A 225 -20.70 18.90 -21.50
C ALA A 225 -20.80 18.04 -22.76
N TRP A 226 -21.55 16.93 -22.71
CA TRP A 226 -21.71 16.00 -23.83
C TRP A 226 -22.97 16.26 -24.66
N GLY A 227 -23.82 17.19 -24.24
CA GLY A 227 -25.06 17.53 -24.94
C GLY A 227 -26.07 16.38 -24.95
N MET A 228 -26.13 15.61 -23.86
CA MET A 228 -27.07 14.50 -23.70
C MET A 228 -27.68 14.48 -22.30
N GLU A 229 -28.77 13.75 -22.13
CA GLU A 229 -29.43 13.53 -20.84
C GLU A 229 -29.53 12.03 -20.55
N GLY A 230 -29.73 11.69 -19.28
CA GLY A 230 -30.01 10.31 -18.86
C GLY A 230 -28.75 9.47 -18.74
N LEU A 231 -27.63 10.05 -18.31
CA LEU A 231 -26.48 9.24 -17.93
C LEU A 231 -26.83 8.33 -16.74
N PRO A 232 -26.40 7.05 -16.72
CA PRO A 232 -26.73 6.12 -15.65
C PRO A 232 -26.31 6.63 -14.27
N ASP A 233 -27.16 6.38 -13.27
CA ASP A 233 -26.92 6.72 -11.85
C ASP A 233 -26.43 5.53 -11.01
N THR A 234 -26.25 4.38 -11.64
CA THR A 234 -25.79 3.14 -11.04
C THR A 234 -24.41 2.75 -11.53
N ASP A 235 -23.64 2.07 -10.68
CA ASP A 235 -22.32 1.56 -11.04
C ASP A 235 -22.45 0.49 -12.13
N GLY A 236 -21.54 0.52 -13.09
CA GLY A 236 -21.41 -0.53 -14.09
C GLY A 236 -20.93 -1.87 -13.51
N THR A 237 -21.07 -2.92 -14.29
CA THR A 237 -20.57 -4.25 -13.93
C THR A 237 -19.03 -4.29 -13.99
N LYS A 238 -18.39 -5.04 -13.09
CA LYS A 238 -16.95 -5.34 -13.17
C LYS A 238 -16.72 -6.59 -14.01
N ILE A 239 -15.56 -6.68 -14.67
CA ILE A 239 -15.23 -7.79 -15.60
C ILE A 239 -15.58 -9.19 -15.06
N PRO A 240 -15.26 -9.60 -13.80
CA PRO A 240 -15.62 -10.93 -13.31
C PRO A 240 -17.14 -11.20 -13.35
N ALA A 241 -17.95 -10.24 -12.90
CA ALA A 241 -19.41 -10.37 -12.88
C ALA A 241 -20.03 -10.30 -14.29
N MET A 242 -19.30 -9.79 -15.29
CA MET A 242 -19.77 -9.86 -16.68
C MET A 242 -19.75 -11.31 -17.20
N PHE A 243 -18.78 -12.12 -16.78
CA PHE A 243 -18.71 -13.54 -17.19
C PHE A 243 -19.83 -14.37 -16.55
N ASP A 244 -20.21 -14.08 -15.31
CA ASP A 244 -21.33 -14.73 -14.63
C ASP A 244 -22.68 -14.48 -15.35
N GLY A 245 -22.80 -13.39 -16.11
CA GLY A 245 -23.99 -13.06 -16.91
C GLY A 245 -23.98 -13.61 -18.34
N ILE A 246 -22.88 -14.25 -18.78
CA ILE A 246 -22.72 -14.83 -20.12
C ILE A 246 -22.88 -16.37 -20.11
N LEU A 247 -22.66 -17.00 -18.95
CA LEU A 247 -22.86 -18.43 -18.71
C LEU A 247 -24.31 -18.75 -18.34
#